data_AF-A0A3P7E9N4-F1
#
_entry.id   AF-A0A3P7E9N4-F1
#
_cell.length_a   1.000
_cell.length_b   1.000
_cell.length_c   1.000
_cell.angle_alpha   90.00
_cell.angle_beta   90.00
_cell.angle_gamma   90.00
#
_symmetry.space_group_name_H-M   'P 1'
#
loop_
_entity.id
_entity.type
_entity.pdbx_description
1 polymer ?
#
loop_
_entity_poly.entity_id
_entity_poly.type
_entity_poly.pdbx_seq_one_letter_code
_entity_poly.pdbx_strand_id
1 'polypeptide(L)'
;MINLFLTFYVVGGAIVFQLIDENIQHEKLITYFLHCNTVQKLNGITVTVAGYGNIVPTTDASKLFCIFYTLVGVPLLFLSLTNIGQFIAEGYWIFLASLQRTQYIDAPDERRLPLSVVVTLLLTHSIIGGLLFHFWIDQMPVIPAIYFSFVSITTIGYGDITPTPNNAIQTLIIVFYLAIGMVIMSTFVASLYNYLRRLHYLGRDFSGAAHVEVWFGGTKMSVTELLYIVADEFNVSKIVYYC
;
A
#
# COMPACT_ATOMS: atom_id res chain seq x y z
N MET A 1 8.29 5.00 -18.38
CA MET A 1 9.63 4.42 -18.60
C MET A 1 10.06 3.51 -17.46
N ILE A 2 10.00 3.95 -16.19
CA ILE A 2 10.48 3.13 -15.05
C ILE A 2 9.80 1.76 -14.92
N ASN A 3 8.49 1.68 -15.18
CA ASN A 3 7.75 0.41 -15.11
C ASN A 3 8.30 -0.62 -16.11
N LEU A 4 8.75 -0.18 -17.30
CA LEU A 4 9.34 -1.06 -18.30
C LEU A 4 10.71 -1.59 -17.82
N PHE A 5 11.54 -0.72 -17.23
CA PHE A 5 12.80 -1.13 -16.61
C PHE A 5 12.57 -2.13 -15.46
N LEU A 6 11.55 -1.92 -14.63
CA LEU A 6 11.18 -2.87 -13.59
C LEU A 6 10.75 -4.21 -14.18
N THR A 7 9.93 -4.23 -15.24
CA THR A 7 9.54 -5.48 -15.90
C THR A 7 10.76 -6.23 -16.42
N PHE A 8 11.70 -5.58 -17.10
CA PHE A 8 12.93 -6.20 -17.56
C PHE A 8 13.82 -6.70 -16.41
N TYR A 9 13.94 -5.90 -15.34
CA TYR A 9 14.70 -6.27 -14.15
C TYR A 9 14.14 -7.54 -13.50
N VAL A 10 12.82 -7.61 -13.34
CA VAL A 10 12.11 -8.77 -12.79
C VAL A 10 12.32 -9.99 -13.68
N VAL A 11 12.07 -9.88 -14.99
CA VAL A 11 12.27 -10.99 -15.93
C VAL A 11 13.72 -11.49 -15.92
N GLY A 12 14.70 -10.58 -15.95
CA GLY A 12 16.12 -10.91 -15.89
C GLY A 12 16.50 -11.63 -14.59
N GLY A 13 16.04 -11.15 -13.44
CA GLY A 13 16.25 -11.78 -12.14
C GLY A 13 15.70 -13.21 -12.07
N ALA A 14 14.48 -13.43 -12.61
CA ALA A 14 13.88 -14.78 -12.65
C ALA A 14 14.73 -15.76 -13.45
N ILE A 15 15.22 -15.34 -14.63
CA ILE A 15 16.07 -16.18 -15.48
C ILE A 15 17.35 -16.55 -14.73
N VAL A 16 18.01 -15.58 -14.08
CA VAL A 16 19.25 -15.82 -13.35
C VAL A 16 19.04 -16.74 -12.14
N PHE A 17 17.99 -16.54 -11.33
CA PHE A 17 17.66 -17.42 -10.20
C PHE A 17 17.45 -18.87 -10.64
N GLN A 18 16.76 -19.06 -11.77
CA GLN A 18 16.52 -20.38 -12.34
C GLN A 18 17.77 -21.06 -12.89
N LEU A 19 18.79 -20.31 -13.27
CA LEU A 19 20.08 -20.85 -13.73
C LEU A 19 21.00 -21.23 -12.57
N ILE A 20 20.91 -20.51 -11.44
CA ILE A 20 21.80 -20.69 -10.29
C ILE A 20 21.29 -21.78 -9.33
N ASP A 21 19.98 -21.96 -9.21
CA ASP A 21 19.38 -22.85 -8.20
C ASP A 21 18.67 -24.05 -8.85
N GLU A 22 19.25 -25.24 -8.71
CA GLU A 22 18.75 -26.49 -9.28
C GLU A 22 17.42 -26.94 -8.64
N ASN A 23 17.19 -26.66 -7.35
CA ASN A 23 15.93 -27.01 -6.69
C ASN A 23 14.75 -26.23 -7.27
N ILE A 24 15.02 -25.00 -7.73
CA ILE A 24 14.04 -24.16 -8.44
C ILE A 24 13.80 -24.68 -9.86
N GLN A 25 14.71 -25.50 -10.43
CA GLN A 25 14.51 -26.12 -11.74
C GLN A 25 13.52 -27.29 -11.74
N HIS A 26 13.34 -28.00 -10.63
CA HIS A 26 12.54 -29.24 -10.61
C HIS A 26 11.02 -29.05 -10.72
N GLU A 27 10.49 -27.85 -10.46
CA GLU A 27 9.07 -27.50 -10.66
C GLU A 27 8.67 -27.35 -12.16
N LYS A 28 9.56 -27.66 -13.12
CA LYS A 28 9.49 -27.15 -14.50
C LYS A 28 8.88 -28.02 -15.62
N LEU A 29 8.50 -29.29 -15.46
CA LEU A 29 8.26 -30.09 -16.69
C LEU A 29 6.94 -29.78 -17.45
N ILE A 30 5.88 -29.29 -16.81
CA ILE A 30 4.60 -28.96 -17.50
C ILE A 30 4.47 -27.44 -17.79
N THR A 31 5.30 -26.64 -17.13
CA THR A 31 5.09 -25.20 -16.99
C THR A 31 5.92 -24.37 -17.99
N TYR A 32 6.98 -24.94 -18.58
CA TYR A 32 7.88 -24.25 -19.53
C TYR A 32 7.17 -23.63 -20.75
N PHE A 33 6.14 -24.29 -21.29
CA PHE A 33 5.54 -23.87 -22.58
C PHE A 33 4.39 -22.85 -22.47
N LEU A 34 3.82 -22.61 -21.28
CA LEU A 34 2.77 -21.61 -21.07
C LEU A 34 3.19 -20.39 -20.22
N HIS A 35 4.46 -20.30 -19.78
CA HIS A 35 4.90 -19.36 -18.73
C HIS A 35 5.81 -18.20 -19.16
N CYS A 36 5.76 -17.74 -20.42
CA CYS A 36 6.31 -16.40 -20.74
C CYS A 36 5.60 -15.27 -19.94
N ASN A 37 4.38 -15.53 -19.44
CA ASN A 37 3.62 -14.58 -18.62
C ASN A 37 3.67 -14.85 -17.10
N THR A 38 4.51 -15.76 -16.61
CA THR A 38 4.55 -16.09 -15.17
C THR A 38 5.71 -15.44 -14.48
N VAL A 39 5.83 -14.16 -14.81
CA VAL A 39 6.86 -13.20 -14.43
C VAL A 39 6.89 -12.94 -12.91
N GLN A 40 6.05 -13.59 -12.09
CA GLN A 40 5.90 -13.17 -10.69
C GLN A 40 5.75 -14.27 -9.63
N LYS A 41 5.75 -15.57 -9.97
CA LYS A 41 5.66 -16.63 -8.92
C LYS A 41 6.92 -16.73 -8.05
N LEU A 42 8.09 -16.45 -8.61
CA LEU A 42 9.37 -16.53 -7.87
C LEU A 42 9.85 -15.15 -7.40
N ASN A 43 9.89 -14.17 -8.30
CA ASN A 43 10.27 -12.80 -7.91
C ASN A 43 9.21 -12.12 -7.06
N GLY A 44 7.94 -12.51 -7.17
CA GLY A 44 6.90 -11.99 -6.29
C GLY A 44 7.27 -12.23 -4.83
N ILE A 45 7.85 -13.37 -4.45
CA ILE A 45 8.18 -13.64 -3.05
C ILE A 45 9.31 -12.73 -2.52
N THR A 46 10.20 -12.24 -3.38
CA THR A 46 11.33 -11.38 -2.96
C THR A 46 11.13 -9.89 -3.26
N VAL A 47 10.30 -9.57 -4.26
CA VAL A 47 9.98 -8.21 -4.70
C VAL A 47 8.64 -7.75 -4.12
N THR A 48 7.71 -8.66 -3.84
CA THR A 48 6.63 -8.37 -2.88
C THR A 48 7.21 -8.50 -1.48
N VAL A 49 6.97 -7.48 -0.65
CA VAL A 49 7.47 -7.40 0.73
C VAL A 49 7.01 -8.58 1.59
N ALA A 50 5.94 -9.29 1.17
CA ALA A 50 5.24 -10.30 1.95
C ALA A 50 5.90 -11.69 1.99
N GLY A 51 6.91 -11.98 1.17
CA GLY A 51 7.56 -13.29 1.01
C GLY A 51 7.01 -14.51 1.77
N TYR A 52 6.08 -15.26 1.16
CA TYR A 52 5.38 -16.41 1.78
C TYR A 52 6.25 -17.63 2.15
N GLY A 53 7.55 -17.62 1.88
CA GLY A 53 8.45 -18.75 2.20
C GLY A 53 8.23 -20.05 1.42
N ASN A 54 7.23 -20.13 0.53
CA ASN A 54 6.96 -21.34 -0.24
C ASN A 54 8.06 -21.67 -1.28
N ILE A 55 8.81 -20.65 -1.73
CA ILE A 55 9.98 -20.85 -2.60
C ILE A 55 11.11 -19.96 -2.08
N VAL A 56 12.24 -20.58 -1.74
CA VAL A 56 13.40 -19.92 -1.12
C VAL A 56 14.69 -20.33 -1.83
N PRO A 57 15.69 -19.43 -1.92
CA PRO A 57 17.00 -19.78 -2.44
C PRO A 57 17.66 -20.86 -1.57
N THR A 58 18.01 -21.99 -2.18
CA THR A 58 18.57 -23.15 -1.49
C THR A 58 20.09 -23.15 -1.52
N THR A 59 20.69 -22.71 -2.63
CA THR A 59 22.15 -22.66 -2.82
C THR A 59 22.76 -21.37 -2.25
N ASP A 60 24.00 -21.41 -1.77
CA ASP A 60 24.65 -20.21 -1.22
C ASP A 60 24.88 -19.13 -2.29
N ALA A 61 25.07 -19.55 -3.54
CA ALA A 61 25.13 -18.66 -4.69
C ALA A 61 23.78 -17.93 -4.94
N SER A 62 22.65 -18.65 -4.87
CA SER A 62 21.33 -18.02 -5.07
C SER A 62 20.96 -17.10 -3.91
N LYS A 63 21.37 -17.42 -2.67
CA LYS A 63 21.25 -16.53 -1.50
C LYS A 63 22.05 -15.24 -1.68
N LEU A 64 23.31 -15.33 -2.12
CA LEU A 64 24.15 -14.15 -2.35
C LEU A 64 23.59 -13.26 -3.48
N PHE A 65 23.17 -13.88 -4.58
CA PHE A 65 22.50 -13.17 -5.67
C PHE A 65 21.22 -12.48 -5.19
N CYS A 66 20.43 -13.15 -4.34
CA CYS A 66 19.22 -12.60 -3.75
C CYS A 66 19.47 -11.31 -2.95
N ILE A 67 20.53 -11.27 -2.14
CA ILE A 67 20.90 -10.07 -1.36
C ILE A 67 21.15 -8.87 -2.27
N PHE A 68 21.97 -9.02 -3.31
CA PHE A 68 22.25 -7.91 -4.23
C PHE A 68 21.04 -7.53 -5.08
N TYR A 69 20.28 -8.53 -5.53
CA TYR A 69 19.09 -8.33 -6.34
C TYR A 69 17.97 -7.60 -5.58
N THR A 70 17.77 -7.92 -4.30
CA THR A 70 16.75 -7.24 -3.46
C THR A 70 17.14 -5.82 -3.13
N LEU A 71 18.42 -5.56 -2.90
CA LEU A 71 18.94 -4.22 -2.61
C LEU A 71 18.60 -3.21 -3.71
N VAL A 72 18.65 -3.61 -4.98
CA VAL A 72 18.26 -2.76 -6.13
C VAL A 72 16.77 -2.90 -6.44
N GLY A 73 16.20 -4.10 -6.29
CA GLY A 73 14.82 -4.40 -6.63
C GLY A 73 13.79 -3.69 -5.75
N VAL A 74 14.01 -3.64 -4.43
CA VAL A 74 13.06 -3.02 -3.48
C VAL A 74 12.90 -1.51 -3.74
N PRO A 75 13.97 -0.70 -3.89
CA PRO A 75 13.84 0.70 -4.29
C PRO A 75 13.14 0.89 -5.64
N LEU A 76 13.48 0.07 -6.64
CA LEU A 76 12.90 0.16 -7.97
C LEU A 76 11.39 -0.17 -7.97
N LEU A 77 11.00 -1.17 -7.20
CA LEU A 77 9.59 -1.49 -6.94
C LEU A 77 8.89 -0.30 -6.29
N PHE A 78 9.44 0.26 -5.21
CA PHE A 78 8.81 1.37 -4.48
C PHE A 78 8.60 2.62 -5.37
N LEU A 79 9.58 2.92 -6.23
CA LEU A 79 9.46 3.99 -7.23
C LEU A 79 8.34 3.70 -8.24
N SER A 80 8.26 2.46 -8.74
CA SER A 80 7.19 2.04 -9.64
C SER A 80 5.81 2.11 -8.97
N LEU A 81 5.70 1.67 -7.71
CA LEU A 81 4.45 1.71 -6.95
C LEU A 81 3.99 3.14 -6.71
N THR A 82 4.91 4.07 -6.46
CA THR A 82 4.59 5.50 -6.31
C THR A 82 3.97 6.07 -7.58
N ASN A 83 4.52 5.74 -8.74
CA ASN A 83 4.00 6.20 -10.03
C ASN A 83 2.61 5.60 -10.34
N ILE A 84 2.40 4.32 -10.04
CA ILE A 84 1.08 3.70 -10.26
C ILE A 84 0.06 4.25 -9.24
N GLY A 85 0.45 4.48 -7.98
CA GLY A 85 -0.40 5.09 -6.96
C GLY A 85 -0.84 6.50 -7.33
N GLN A 86 0.03 7.30 -7.96
CA GLN A 86 -0.33 8.61 -8.52
C GLN A 86 -1.38 8.48 -9.63
N PHE A 87 -1.23 7.52 -10.53
CA PHE A 87 -2.23 7.26 -11.57
C PHE A 87 -3.62 6.90 -10.97
N ILE A 88 -3.66 6.10 -9.90
CA ILE A 88 -4.92 5.80 -9.19
C ILE A 88 -5.51 7.08 -8.57
N ALA A 89 -4.68 7.92 -7.95
CA ALA A 89 -5.15 9.17 -7.35
C ALA A 89 -5.71 10.13 -8.40
N GLU A 90 -5.02 10.31 -9.53
CA GLU A 90 -5.49 11.13 -10.66
C GLU A 90 -6.79 10.58 -11.24
N GLY A 91 -6.86 9.26 -11.47
CA GLY A 91 -8.08 8.61 -11.94
C GLY A 91 -9.26 8.82 -11.00
N TYR A 92 -9.05 8.75 -9.68
CA TYR A 92 -10.10 9.00 -8.68
C TYR A 92 -10.60 10.44 -8.71
N TRP A 93 -9.71 11.44 -8.76
CA TRP A 93 -10.11 12.85 -8.82
C TRP A 93 -10.83 13.18 -10.14
N ILE A 94 -10.38 12.63 -11.26
CA ILE A 94 -11.05 12.75 -12.56
C ILE A 94 -12.45 12.12 -12.48
N PHE A 95 -12.56 10.95 -11.85
CA PHE A 95 -13.84 10.27 -11.67
C PHE A 95 -14.82 11.09 -10.81
N LEU A 96 -14.36 11.63 -9.67
CA LEU A 96 -15.19 12.52 -8.85
C LEU A 96 -15.61 13.79 -9.59
N ALA A 97 -14.71 14.40 -10.36
CA ALA A 97 -15.02 15.55 -11.20
C ALA A 97 -16.05 15.21 -12.29
N SER A 98 -16.01 13.97 -12.83
CA SER A 98 -17.01 13.52 -13.81
C SER A 98 -18.40 13.31 -13.19
N LEU A 99 -18.48 12.89 -11.92
CA LEU A 99 -19.73 12.71 -11.19
C LEU A 99 -20.32 14.06 -10.73
N GLN A 100 -19.46 14.97 -10.27
CA GLN A 100 -19.86 16.30 -9.84
C GLN A 100 -19.83 17.26 -11.01
N ARG A 101 -20.91 17.25 -11.82
CA ARG A 101 -21.07 18.09 -13.02
C ARG A 101 -20.95 19.60 -12.76
N THR A 102 -21.02 20.05 -11.51
CA THR A 102 -21.31 21.46 -11.16
C THR A 102 -20.30 22.14 -10.24
N GLN A 103 -19.27 21.46 -9.74
CA GLN A 103 -18.24 22.11 -8.93
C GLN A 103 -16.84 21.63 -9.33
N TYR A 104 -15.96 22.58 -9.63
CA TYR A 104 -14.52 22.36 -9.65
C TYR A 104 -14.14 21.94 -8.22
N ILE A 105 -14.04 20.63 -7.97
CA ILE A 105 -13.42 20.18 -6.73
C ILE A 105 -11.95 20.57 -6.88
N ASP A 106 -11.52 21.59 -6.14
CA ASP A 106 -10.11 21.82 -5.91
C ASP A 106 -9.56 20.51 -5.33
N ALA A 107 -8.88 19.73 -6.17
CA ALA A 107 -8.06 18.65 -5.64
C ALA A 107 -7.16 19.32 -4.59
N PRO A 108 -7.06 18.78 -3.36
CA PRO A 108 -6.10 19.28 -2.40
C PRO A 108 -4.76 19.40 -3.11
N ASP A 109 -4.01 20.48 -2.85
CA ASP A 109 -2.68 20.75 -3.46
C ASP A 109 -1.76 19.51 -3.44
N GLU A 110 -1.99 18.66 -2.43
CA GLU A 110 -1.52 17.30 -2.37
C GLU A 110 -2.44 16.36 -3.16
N ARG A 111 -2.06 15.99 -4.41
CA ARG A 111 -2.69 14.95 -5.26
C ARG A 111 -2.67 13.54 -4.63
N ARG A 112 -3.13 13.41 -3.40
CA ARG A 112 -3.10 12.19 -2.58
C ARG A 112 -4.53 11.85 -2.18
N LEU A 113 -4.84 10.57 -2.12
CA LEU A 113 -6.19 10.11 -1.80
C LEU A 113 -6.50 10.35 -0.31
N PRO A 114 -7.73 10.77 0.04
CA PRO A 114 -8.13 10.82 1.44
C PRO A 114 -8.08 9.42 2.05
N LEU A 115 -7.63 9.33 3.31
CA LEU A 115 -7.38 8.05 3.98
C LEU A 115 -8.63 7.15 3.99
N SER A 116 -9.81 7.71 4.20
CA SER A 116 -11.08 6.98 4.21
C SER A 116 -11.35 6.22 2.91
N VAL A 117 -11.06 6.82 1.76
CA VAL A 117 -11.24 6.19 0.44
C VAL A 117 -10.29 5.02 0.27
N VAL A 118 -9.02 5.19 0.66
CA VAL A 118 -8.02 4.12 0.52
C VAL A 118 -8.32 2.94 1.45
N VAL A 119 -8.79 3.20 2.67
CA VAL A 119 -9.25 2.14 3.60
C VAL A 119 -10.42 1.37 3.00
N THR A 120 -11.42 2.07 2.44
CA THR A 120 -12.55 1.41 1.77
C THR A 120 -12.11 0.58 0.56
N LEU A 121 -11.15 1.08 -0.23
CA LEU A 121 -10.58 0.34 -1.36
C LEU A 121 -9.84 -0.92 -0.88
N LEU A 122 -9.04 -0.84 0.19
CA LEU A 122 -8.36 -1.99 0.78
C LEU A 122 -9.35 -3.08 1.24
N LEU A 123 -10.38 -2.69 2.00
CA LEU A 123 -11.36 -3.62 2.53
C LEU A 123 -12.19 -4.26 1.40
N THR A 124 -12.67 -3.45 0.46
CA THR A 124 -13.45 -3.94 -0.68
C THR A 124 -12.62 -4.85 -1.58
N HIS A 125 -11.36 -4.48 -1.86
CA HIS A 125 -10.46 -5.31 -2.65
C HIS A 125 -10.15 -6.64 -1.95
N SER A 126 -10.04 -6.64 -0.62
CA SER A 126 -9.82 -7.87 0.16
C SER A 126 -11.02 -8.83 0.07
N ILE A 127 -12.23 -8.28 0.13
CA ILE A 127 -13.48 -9.06 -0.05
C ILE A 127 -13.56 -9.61 -1.49
N ILE A 128 -13.27 -8.79 -2.50
CA ILE A 128 -13.26 -9.23 -3.92
C ILE A 128 -12.27 -10.38 -4.13
N GLY A 129 -11.07 -10.31 -3.52
CA GLY A 129 -10.10 -11.40 -3.57
C GLY A 129 -10.62 -12.67 -2.92
N GLY A 130 -11.20 -12.56 -1.73
CA GLY A 130 -11.78 -13.71 -1.05
C GLY A 130 -12.87 -14.40 -1.87
N LEU A 131 -13.76 -13.64 -2.52
CA LEU A 131 -14.77 -14.19 -3.42
C LEU A 131 -14.14 -14.80 -4.68
N LEU A 132 -13.12 -14.17 -5.25
CA LEU A 132 -12.39 -14.68 -6.42
C LEU A 132 -11.72 -16.04 -6.11
N PHE A 133 -11.06 -16.17 -4.96
CA PHE A 133 -10.39 -17.41 -4.56
C PHE A 133 -11.38 -18.50 -4.15
N HIS A 134 -12.48 -18.14 -3.50
CA HIS A 134 -13.56 -19.06 -3.16
C HIS A 134 -14.24 -19.62 -4.41
N PHE A 135 -14.70 -18.79 -5.34
CA PHE A 135 -15.52 -19.28 -6.45
C PHE A 135 -14.71 -19.87 -7.60
N TRP A 136 -13.49 -19.37 -7.86
CA TRP A 136 -12.84 -19.62 -9.15
C TRP A 136 -11.52 -20.38 -9.11
N ILE A 137 -10.78 -20.35 -8.00
CA ILE A 137 -9.41 -20.90 -7.94
C ILE A 137 -9.34 -22.19 -7.12
N ASP A 138 -9.60 -22.12 -5.82
CA ASP A 138 -9.24 -23.22 -4.90
C ASP A 138 -10.45 -23.76 -4.09
N GLN A 139 -11.65 -23.23 -4.33
CA GLN A 139 -12.86 -23.58 -3.57
C GLN A 139 -12.67 -23.46 -2.04
N MET A 140 -11.70 -22.64 -1.60
CA MET A 140 -11.42 -22.39 -0.19
C MET A 140 -12.65 -21.75 0.47
N PRO A 141 -12.96 -22.08 1.73
CA PRO A 141 -14.01 -21.39 2.47
C PRO A 141 -13.80 -19.86 2.46
N VAL A 142 -14.91 -19.11 2.42
CA VAL A 142 -14.91 -17.65 2.19
C VAL A 142 -14.03 -16.90 3.19
N ILE A 143 -14.07 -17.27 4.48
CA ILE A 143 -13.32 -16.54 5.52
C ILE A 143 -11.79 -16.71 5.35
N PRO A 144 -11.23 -17.94 5.25
CA PRO A 144 -9.81 -18.12 4.90
C PRO A 144 -9.38 -17.45 3.60
N ALA A 145 -10.25 -17.41 2.59
CA ALA A 145 -9.95 -16.74 1.33
C ALA A 145 -9.82 -15.22 1.48
N ILE A 146 -10.71 -14.57 2.23
CA ILE A 146 -10.63 -13.14 2.56
C ILE A 146 -9.39 -12.86 3.43
N TYR A 147 -9.12 -13.74 4.41
CA TYR A 147 -7.95 -13.65 5.28
C TYR A 147 -6.65 -13.68 4.46
N PHE A 148 -6.50 -14.66 3.56
CA PHE A 148 -5.34 -14.74 2.67
C PHE A 148 -5.19 -13.46 1.86
N SER A 149 -6.28 -12.99 1.23
CA SER A 149 -6.27 -11.76 0.43
C SER A 149 -5.80 -10.55 1.25
N PHE A 150 -6.36 -10.35 2.45
CA PHE A 150 -6.00 -9.23 3.31
C PHE A 150 -4.53 -9.29 3.77
N VAL A 151 -4.08 -10.45 4.26
CA VAL A 151 -2.68 -10.70 4.68
C VAL A 151 -1.70 -10.50 3.52
N SER A 152 -2.14 -10.81 2.30
CA SER A 152 -1.36 -10.59 1.08
C SER A 152 -1.17 -9.12 0.76
N ILE A 153 -2.28 -8.38 0.69
CA ILE A 153 -2.30 -6.97 0.31
C ILE A 153 -1.55 -6.12 1.34
N THR A 154 -1.78 -6.40 2.63
CA THR A 154 -1.10 -5.72 3.74
C THR A 154 0.38 -6.07 3.87
N THR A 155 0.88 -6.97 3.01
CA THR A 155 2.26 -7.43 3.00
C THR A 155 2.72 -8.11 4.29
N ILE A 156 1.78 -8.63 5.09
CA ILE A 156 2.08 -9.42 6.30
C ILE A 156 2.61 -10.80 5.90
N GLY A 157 1.92 -11.46 4.97
CA GLY A 157 2.45 -12.63 4.27
C GLY A 157 2.78 -13.87 5.11
N TYR A 158 1.93 -14.27 6.05
CA TYR A 158 2.21 -15.42 6.94
C TYR A 158 2.56 -16.73 6.22
N GLY A 159 2.00 -16.97 5.02
CA GLY A 159 2.29 -18.18 4.24
C GLY A 159 1.63 -19.46 4.77
N ASP A 160 0.70 -19.32 5.72
CA ASP A 160 -0.09 -20.40 6.31
C ASP A 160 -1.16 -20.93 5.35
N ILE A 161 -1.74 -20.04 4.54
CA ILE A 161 -2.75 -20.36 3.53
C ILE A 161 -2.31 -19.70 2.22
N THR A 162 -2.28 -20.46 1.13
CA THR A 162 -1.99 -19.94 -0.21
C THR A 162 -2.87 -20.62 -1.23
N PRO A 163 -3.49 -19.90 -2.18
CA PRO A 163 -4.28 -20.49 -3.23
C PRO A 163 -3.38 -21.32 -4.15
N THR A 164 -3.84 -22.52 -4.48
CA THR A 164 -3.17 -23.40 -5.46
C THR A 164 -3.84 -23.25 -6.83
N PRO A 165 -3.22 -22.52 -7.79
CA PRO A 165 -3.80 -22.41 -9.12
C PRO A 165 -3.60 -23.70 -9.91
N ASN A 166 -4.69 -24.24 -10.45
CA ASN A 166 -4.68 -25.44 -11.29
C ASN A 166 -4.20 -25.16 -12.72
N ASN A 167 -4.42 -23.93 -13.20
CA ASN A 167 -4.13 -23.52 -14.58
C ASN A 167 -3.20 -22.29 -14.63
N ALA A 168 -2.52 -22.13 -15.76
CA ALA A 168 -1.69 -20.95 -16.03
C ALA A 168 -2.50 -19.64 -15.98
N ILE A 169 -3.76 -19.67 -16.45
CA ILE A 169 -4.66 -18.50 -16.43
C ILE A 169 -4.99 -18.09 -14.99
N GLN A 170 -5.30 -19.04 -14.10
CA GLN A 170 -5.55 -18.74 -12.68
C GLN A 170 -4.30 -18.16 -12.01
N THR A 171 -3.12 -18.70 -12.32
CA THR A 171 -1.85 -18.14 -11.84
C THR A 171 -1.68 -16.67 -12.24
N LEU A 172 -1.94 -16.35 -13.52
CA LEU A 172 -1.82 -14.99 -14.04
C LEU A 172 -2.76 -14.01 -13.31
N ILE A 173 -3.99 -14.45 -13.04
CA ILE A 173 -4.99 -13.63 -12.35
C ILE A 173 -4.62 -13.40 -10.89
N ILE A 174 -4.11 -14.40 -10.17
CA ILE A 174 -3.57 -14.21 -8.80
C ILE A 174 -2.45 -13.17 -8.83
N VAL A 175 -1.54 -13.27 -9.79
CA VAL A 175 -0.41 -12.34 -9.93
C VAL A 175 -0.88 -10.90 -10.15
N PHE A 176 -1.78 -10.67 -11.10
CA PHE A 176 -2.33 -9.33 -11.35
C PHE A 176 -3.12 -8.80 -10.16
N TYR A 177 -3.91 -9.66 -9.52
CA TYR A 177 -4.66 -9.32 -8.32
C TYR A 177 -3.73 -8.84 -7.19
N LEU A 178 -2.68 -9.61 -6.88
CA LEU A 178 -1.70 -9.24 -5.86
C LEU A 178 -0.93 -7.97 -6.23
N ALA A 179 -0.61 -7.76 -7.52
CA ALA A 179 0.05 -6.55 -7.99
C ALA A 179 -0.83 -5.31 -7.74
N ILE A 180 -2.13 -5.37 -8.05
CA ILE A 180 -3.08 -4.29 -7.75
C ILE A 180 -3.17 -4.06 -6.23
N GLY A 181 -3.26 -5.13 -5.45
CA GLY A 181 -3.26 -5.09 -3.99
C GLY A 181 -2.07 -4.31 -3.42
N MET A 182 -0.86 -4.61 -3.88
CA MET A 182 0.35 -3.90 -3.45
C MET A 182 0.31 -2.40 -3.76
N VAL A 183 -0.27 -2.01 -4.89
CA VAL A 183 -0.43 -0.58 -5.24
C VAL A 183 -1.39 0.11 -4.27
N ILE A 184 -2.51 -0.54 -3.94
CA ILE A 184 -3.48 0.00 -2.97
C ILE A 184 -2.82 0.14 -1.59
N MET A 185 -2.03 -0.85 -1.14
CA MET A 185 -1.31 -0.79 0.14
C MET A 185 -0.24 0.31 0.14
N SER A 186 0.53 0.46 -0.94
CA SER A 186 1.49 1.57 -1.06
C SER A 186 0.79 2.94 -0.99
N THR A 187 -0.39 3.04 -1.59
CA THR A 187 -1.23 4.24 -1.53
C THR A 187 -1.73 4.49 -0.11
N PHE A 188 -2.08 3.43 0.63
CA PHE A 188 -2.48 3.51 2.03
C PHE A 188 -1.36 4.06 2.91
N VAL A 189 -0.13 3.56 2.75
CA VAL A 189 1.04 4.07 3.47
C VAL A 189 1.23 5.56 3.18
N ALA A 190 1.11 5.98 1.92
CA ALA A 190 1.21 7.38 1.53
C ALA A 190 0.09 8.25 2.13
N SER A 191 -1.15 7.78 2.14
CA SER A 191 -2.31 8.48 2.73
C SER A 191 -2.23 8.54 4.26
N LEU A 192 -1.80 7.47 4.91
CA LEU A 192 -1.58 7.42 6.35
C LEU A 192 -0.48 8.40 6.77
N TYR A 193 0.62 8.47 6.01
CA TYR A 193 1.66 9.47 6.22
C TYR A 193 1.11 10.90 6.18
N ASN A 194 0.24 11.24 5.22
CA ASN A 194 -0.37 12.58 5.18
C ASN A 194 -1.27 12.85 6.36
N TYR A 195 -2.05 11.84 6.76
CA TYR A 195 -2.95 11.95 7.89
C TYR A 195 -2.17 12.19 9.18
N LEU A 196 -1.13 11.39 9.43
CA LEU A 196 -0.22 11.56 10.57
C LEU A 196 0.50 12.92 10.52
N ARG A 197 0.93 13.38 9.34
CA ARG A 197 1.54 14.70 9.17
C ARG A 197 0.55 15.83 9.50
N ARG A 198 -0.71 15.72 9.10
CA ARG A 198 -1.77 16.67 9.45
C ARG A 198 -2.06 16.67 10.95
N LEU A 199 -2.14 15.50 11.56
CA LEU A 199 -2.29 15.37 13.01
C LEU A 199 -1.11 16.00 13.76
N HIS A 200 0.11 15.75 13.30
CA HIS A 200 1.32 16.38 13.86
C HIS A 200 1.30 17.90 13.70
N TYR A 201 0.86 18.40 12.54
CA TYR A 201 0.74 19.85 12.30
C TYR A 201 -0.33 20.49 13.17
N LEU A 202 -1.52 19.90 13.27
CA LEU A 202 -2.59 20.35 14.16
C LEU A 202 -2.12 20.34 15.63
N GLY A 203 -1.47 19.25 16.06
CA GLY A 203 -0.88 19.17 17.40
C GLY A 203 0.14 20.28 17.68
N ARG A 204 0.91 20.70 16.67
CA ARG A 204 1.88 21.81 16.78
C ARG A 204 1.20 23.18 16.77
N ASP A 205 0.21 23.41 15.93
CA ASP A 205 -0.47 24.70 15.81
C ASP A 205 -1.32 25.04 17.04
N PHE A 206 -1.90 24.04 17.74
CA PHE A 206 -2.58 24.29 19.03
C PHE A 206 -1.62 24.82 20.11
N SER A 207 -0.40 24.28 20.18
CA SER A 207 0.66 24.82 21.06
C SER A 207 1.17 26.19 20.58
N GLY A 208 1.18 26.39 19.25
CA GLY A 208 1.55 27.62 18.57
C GLY A 208 0.62 28.82 18.83
N ALA A 209 -0.69 28.61 18.70
CA ALA A 209 -1.68 29.68 18.78
C ALA A 209 -1.91 30.17 20.23
N ALA A 210 -1.68 29.30 21.21
CA ALA A 210 -1.84 29.60 22.63
C ALA A 210 -1.05 30.85 23.06
N HIS A 211 0.18 31.00 22.55
CA HIS A 211 1.08 32.11 22.90
C HIS A 211 0.99 33.31 21.95
N VAL A 212 0.08 33.31 20.99
CA VAL A 212 -0.10 34.47 20.10
C VAL A 212 -0.75 35.60 20.89
N GLU A 213 -0.08 36.75 20.96
CA GLU A 213 -0.61 37.97 21.57
C GLU A 213 -1.54 38.69 20.59
N VAL A 214 -2.78 38.92 21.00
CA VAL A 214 -3.78 39.71 20.28
C VAL A 214 -3.99 41.02 21.03
N TRP A 215 -4.10 42.14 20.30
CA TRP A 215 -4.49 43.42 20.88
C TRP A 215 -6.02 43.43 21.10
N PHE A 216 -6.46 43.38 22.36
CA PHE A 216 -7.88 43.42 22.72
C PHE A 216 -8.12 44.54 23.74
N GLY A 217 -9.07 45.44 23.47
CA GLY A 217 -9.40 46.53 24.41
C GLY A 217 -8.27 47.53 24.68
N GLY A 218 -7.25 47.61 23.80
CA GLY A 218 -6.09 48.49 23.99
C GLY A 218 -4.95 47.88 24.82
N THR A 219 -5.07 46.62 25.24
CA THR A 219 -3.98 45.87 25.88
C THR A 219 -3.58 44.68 25.00
N LYS A 220 -2.32 44.25 25.13
CA LYS A 220 -1.87 42.97 24.56
C LYS A 220 -2.31 41.86 25.51
N MET A 221 -2.96 40.83 24.96
CA MET A 221 -3.41 39.67 25.71
C MET A 221 -3.18 38.41 24.88
N SER A 222 -2.70 37.34 25.50
CA SER A 222 -2.55 36.05 24.82
C SER A 222 -3.90 35.41 24.51
N VAL A 223 -3.98 34.60 23.44
CA VAL A 223 -5.20 33.82 23.15
C VAL A 223 -5.58 32.93 24.34
N THR A 224 -4.60 32.39 25.07
CA THR A 224 -4.84 31.63 26.31
C THR A 224 -5.53 32.44 27.40
N GLU A 225 -5.09 33.67 27.65
CA GLU A 225 -5.73 34.55 28.65
C GLU A 225 -7.15 34.92 28.21
N LEU A 226 -7.37 35.19 26.93
CA LEU A 226 -8.70 35.46 26.40
C LEU A 226 -9.64 34.26 26.59
N LEU A 227 -9.19 33.05 26.25
CA LEU A 227 -9.96 31.82 26.45
C LEU A 227 -10.25 31.58 27.94
N TYR A 228 -9.31 31.92 28.82
CA TYR A 228 -9.52 31.85 30.27
C TYR A 228 -10.62 32.80 30.75
N ILE A 229 -10.60 34.06 30.30
CA ILE A 229 -11.63 35.06 30.67
C ILE A 229 -13.01 34.63 30.18
N VAL A 230 -13.10 34.15 28.93
CA VAL A 230 -14.38 33.67 28.37
C VAL A 230 -14.88 32.43 29.12
N ALA A 231 -14.01 31.47 29.45
CA ALA A 231 -14.40 30.28 30.21
C ALA A 231 -14.89 30.61 31.63
N ASP A 232 -14.26 31.60 32.29
CA ASP A 232 -14.66 32.09 33.61
C ASP A 232 -16.05 32.76 33.57
N GLU A 233 -16.30 33.60 32.56
CA GLU A 233 -17.59 34.29 32.37
C GLU A 233 -18.75 33.29 32.17
N PHE A 234 -18.53 32.19 31.45
CA PHE A 234 -19.53 31.15 31.24
C PHE A 234 -19.51 30.04 32.30
N ASN A 235 -18.70 30.17 33.36
CA ASN A 235 -18.56 29.20 34.45
C ASN A 235 -18.32 27.76 33.95
N VAL A 236 -17.56 27.61 32.86
CA VAL A 236 -17.18 26.31 32.30
C VAL A 236 -15.93 25.81 33.02
N SER A 237 -15.93 24.54 33.45
CA SER A 237 -14.82 23.95 34.21
C SER A 237 -13.48 24.07 33.47
N LYS A 238 -12.46 24.62 34.16
CA LYS A 238 -11.09 24.90 33.69
C LYS A 238 -10.25 23.62 33.47
N ILE A 239 -10.71 22.71 32.60
CA ILE A 239 -10.02 21.44 32.37
C ILE A 239 -9.15 21.57 31.10
N VAL A 240 -7.83 21.47 31.27
CA VAL A 240 -6.78 21.27 30.25
C VAL A 240 -6.27 22.49 29.47
N TYR A 241 -5.30 23.25 30.00
CA TYR A 241 -4.36 24.06 29.18
C TYR A 241 -2.95 24.17 29.79
N TYR A 242 -2.40 23.07 30.32
CA TYR A 242 -0.96 22.97 30.66
C TYR A 242 -0.25 21.83 29.90
N CYS A 243 -0.77 21.43 28.73
CA CYS A 243 -0.04 20.66 27.72
C CYS A 243 0.04 21.49 26.44
#